data_AF-A0A7J2MV08-F1
#
_entry.id   AF-A0A7J2MV08-F1
#
_cell.length_a   1.000
_cell.length_b   1.000
_cell.length_c   1.000
_cell.angle_alpha   90.00
_cell.angle_beta   90.00
_cell.angle_gamma   90.00
#
_symmetry.space_group_name_H-M   'P 1'
#
loop_
_entity.id
_entity.type
_entity.pdbx_description
1 polymer ?
#
loop_
_entity_poly.entity_id
_entity_poly.type
_entity_poly.pdbx_seq_one_letter_code
_entity_poly.pdbx_strand_id
1 'polypeptide(L)' 'DEILRMVKGLQMADKQGVAIPANWPNNELVGSNVIIPPAMSEKEAKERLEKAKTGEMECFDWWFCHKEAEQ' A
#
# COMPACT_ATOMS: atom_id res chain seq x y z
N ASP A 1 -4.42 7.96 -21.68
CA ASP A 1 -4.89 8.01 -20.28
C ASP A 1 -3.81 7.83 -19.20
N GLU A 2 -2.54 7.60 -19.57
CA GLU A 2 -1.48 7.35 -18.59
C GLU A 2 -1.18 8.55 -17.68
N ILE A 3 -1.09 9.77 -18.24
CA ILE A 3 -0.85 10.97 -17.42
C ILE A 3 -1.97 11.17 -16.39
N LEU A 4 -3.23 10.93 -16.76
CA LEU A 4 -4.35 11.03 -15.82
C LEU A 4 -4.25 9.98 -14.72
N ARG A 5 -3.86 8.73 -15.06
CA ARG A 5 -3.62 7.66 -14.08
C ARG A 5 -2.50 8.04 -13.11
N MET A 6 -1.38 8.57 -13.62
CA MET A 6 -0.25 9.03 -12.82
C MET A 6 -0.66 10.14 -11.86
N VAL A 7 -1.37 11.17 -12.34
CA VAL A 7 -1.80 12.29 -11.48
C VAL A 7 -2.74 11.82 -10.37
N LYS A 8 -3.70 10.93 -10.68
CA LYS A 8 -4.58 10.34 -9.65
C LYS A 8 -3.79 9.53 -8.61
N GLY A 9 -2.81 8.74 -9.06
CA GLY A 9 -1.92 7.99 -8.17
C GLY A 9 -1.11 8.93 -7.26
N LEU A 10 -0.52 9.99 -7.82
CA LEU A 10 0.26 10.97 -7.05
C LEU A 10 -0.60 11.68 -6.00
N GLN A 11 -1.83 12.09 -6.36
CA GLN A 11 -2.77 12.71 -5.41
C GLN A 11 -3.15 11.74 -4.28
N MET A 12 -3.37 10.46 -4.60
CA MET A 12 -3.69 9.44 -3.61
C MET A 12 -2.51 9.19 -2.66
N ALA A 13 -1.29 9.09 -3.21
CA ALA A 13 -0.07 8.91 -2.45
C ALA A 13 0.15 10.03 -1.43
N ASP A 14 -0.02 11.28 -1.89
CA ASP A 14 0.17 12.48 -1.05
C ASP A 14 -0.93 12.61 0.02
N LYS A 15 -2.21 12.37 -0.35
CA LYS A 15 -3.35 12.47 0.58
C LYS A 15 -3.26 11.48 1.74
N GLN A 16 -2.80 10.25 1.48
CA GLN A 16 -2.81 9.17 2.48
C GLN A 16 -1.43 8.78 3.01
N GLY A 17 -0.34 9.32 2.45
CA GLY A 17 1.02 8.89 2.80
C GLY A 17 1.32 7.44 2.41
N VAL A 18 0.79 7.00 1.26
CA VAL A 18 0.91 5.62 0.75
C VAL A 18 1.73 5.57 -0.54
N ALA A 19 2.25 4.38 -0.86
CA ALA A 19 2.91 4.11 -2.14
C ALA A 19 1.93 3.49 -3.14
N ILE A 20 2.09 3.85 -4.42
CA ILE A 20 1.23 3.38 -5.50
C ILE A 20 1.86 2.18 -6.19
N PRO A 21 1.18 1.02 -6.28
CA PRO A 21 1.70 -0.15 -6.97
C PRO A 21 1.77 0.07 -8.48
N ALA A 22 2.55 -0.79 -9.15
CA ALA A 22 2.62 -0.81 -10.60
C ALA A 22 1.23 -1.00 -11.23
N ASN A 23 0.92 -0.27 -12.30
CA ASN A 23 -0.38 -0.35 -12.99
C ASN A 23 -1.62 -0.09 -12.12
N TRP A 24 -1.48 0.56 -10.95
CA TRP A 24 -2.63 0.94 -10.13
C TRP A 24 -3.64 1.79 -10.92
N PRO A 25 -4.97 1.56 -10.79
CA PRO A 25 -5.66 0.68 -9.82
C PRO A 25 -5.86 -0.78 -10.29
N ASN A 26 -5.18 -1.22 -11.35
CA ASN A 26 -5.30 -2.56 -11.91
C ASN A 26 -4.00 -3.35 -11.69
N ASN A 27 -3.42 -3.27 -10.48
CA ASN A 27 -2.22 -4.04 -10.17
C ASN A 27 -2.54 -5.55 -10.16
N GLU A 28 -1.62 -6.36 -10.68
CA GLU A 28 -1.81 -7.82 -10.81
C GLU A 28 -1.84 -8.57 -9.47
N LEU A 29 -1.24 -8.00 -8.42
CA LEU A 29 -1.11 -8.62 -7.10
C LEU A 29 -2.12 -8.05 -6.11
N VAL A 30 -2.25 -6.73 -6.07
CA VAL A 30 -3.02 -6.02 -5.04
C VAL A 30 -4.20 -5.22 -5.62
N GLY A 31 -4.47 -5.33 -6.92
CA GLY A 31 -5.59 -4.66 -7.57
C GLY A 31 -5.55 -3.14 -7.37
N SER A 32 -6.61 -2.62 -6.75
CA SER A 32 -6.79 -1.20 -6.44
C SER A 32 -6.27 -0.79 -5.07
N ASN A 33 -5.66 -1.71 -4.32
CA ASN A 33 -5.08 -1.41 -3.02
C ASN A 33 -3.82 -0.53 -3.15
N VAL A 34 -3.49 0.14 -2.06
CA VAL A 34 -2.29 0.97 -1.94
C VAL A 34 -1.28 0.30 -1.01
N ILE A 35 0.00 0.52 -1.29
CA ILE A 35 1.09 -0.07 -0.52
C ILE A 35 1.40 0.83 0.67
N ILE A 36 1.56 0.23 1.85
CA ILE A 36 2.05 0.92 3.03
C ILE A 36 3.58 1.03 2.89
N PRO A 37 4.18 2.22 2.98
CA PRO A 37 5.64 2.39 2.87
C PRO A 37 6.37 1.39 3.78
N PRO A 38 7.49 0.79 3.37
CA PRO A 38 8.13 -0.29 4.13
C PRO A 38 8.56 0.16 5.54
N ALA A 39 8.58 -0.77 6.49
CA ALA A 39 9.03 -0.50 7.85
C ALA A 39 10.53 -0.15 7.86
N MET A 40 10.91 0.87 8.61
CA MET A 40 12.33 1.27 8.72
C MET A 40 13.01 0.70 9.96
N SER A 41 12.26 0.05 10.86
CA SER A 41 12.79 -0.56 12.08
C SER A 41 12.23 -1.96 12.32
N GLU A 42 12.99 -2.79 13.04
CA GLU A 42 12.54 -4.13 13.45
C GLU A 42 11.28 -4.09 14.32
N LYS A 43 11.12 -3.02 15.10
CA LYS A 43 9.93 -2.83 15.95
C LYS A 43 8.69 -2.63 15.08
N GLU A 44 8.76 -1.75 14.08
CA GLU A 44 7.68 -1.53 13.12
C GLU A 44 7.38 -2.79 12.31
N ALA A 45 8.40 -3.56 11.91
CA ALA A 45 8.21 -4.83 11.21
C ALA A 45 7.40 -5.83 12.06
N LYS A 46 7.72 -5.96 13.36
CA LYS A 46 6.95 -6.80 14.29
C LYS A 46 5.51 -6.30 14.45
N GLU A 47 5.31 -4.99 14.62
CA GLU A 47 3.97 -4.42 14.74
C GLU A 47 3.11 -4.67 13.49
N ARG A 48 3.69 -4.62 12.29
CA ARG A 48 2.98 -4.95 11.03
C ARG A 48 2.59 -6.41 10.95
N LEU A 49 3.48 -7.32 11.33
CA LEU A 49 3.16 -8.75 11.34
C LEU A 49 2.03 -9.06 12.32
N GLU A 50 1.98 -8.40 13.48
CA GLU A 50 0.84 -8.54 14.40
C GLU A 50 -0.44 -7.95 13.82
N LYS A 51 -0.40 -6.77 13.19
CA LYS A 51 -1.57 -6.17 12.51
C LYS A 51 -2.06 -7.00 11.32
N ALA A 52 -1.15 -7.70 10.64
CA ALA A 52 -1.51 -8.63 9.58
C ALA A 52 -2.26 -9.85 10.13
N LYS A 53 -1.90 -10.34 11.33
CA LYS A 53 -2.62 -11.43 12.00
C LYS A 53 -4.02 -11.00 12.45
N THR A 54 -4.21 -9.74 12.82
CA THR A 54 -5.54 -9.21 13.20
C THR A 54 -6.41 -8.86 12.00
N GLY A 55 -5.88 -8.93 10.77
CA GLY A 55 -6.61 -8.65 9.54
C GLY A 55 -6.81 -7.16 9.24
N GLU A 56 -6.12 -6.27 9.96
CA GLU A 56 -6.17 -4.81 9.70
C GLU A 56 -5.44 -4.43 8.40
N MET A 57 -4.48 -5.25 7.97
CA MET A 57 -3.75 -5.08 6.72
C MET A 57 -3.32 -6.43 6.15
N GLU A 58 -3.18 -6.50 4.84
CA GLU A 58 -2.68 -7.69 4.17
C GLU A 58 -1.20 -7.50 3.86
N CYS A 59 -0.37 -8.47 4.27
CA CYS A 59 1.06 -8.44 4.06
C CYS A 59 1.52 -9.75 3.42
N PHE A 60 2.25 -9.63 2.32
CA PHE A 60 2.99 -10.77 1.77
C PHE A 60 4.24 -11.06 2.62
N ASP A 61 4.85 -10.00 3.14
CA ASP A 61 5.98 -10.04 4.07
C ASP A 61 6.00 -8.75 4.91
N TRP A 62 6.83 -8.67 5.93
CA TRP A 62 6.90 -7.52 6.85
C TRP A 62 7.16 -6.17 6.16
N TRP A 63 7.90 -6.20 5.04
CA TRP A 63 8.23 -5.03 4.22
C TRP A 63 7.20 -4.76 3.12
N PHE A 64 6.32 -5.72 2.81
CA PHE A 64 5.34 -5.59 1.74
C PHE A 64 3.91 -5.81 2.25
N CYS A 65 3.35 -4.72 2.75
CA CYS A 65 1.98 -4.64 3.24
C CYS A 65 1.16 -3.68 2.38
N HIS A 66 -0.11 -4.01 2.17
CA HIS A 66 -1.06 -3.18 1.44
C HIS A 66 -2.39 -3.07 2.20
N LYS A 67 -3.14 -2.02 1.86
CA LYS A 67 -4.47 -1.76 2.40
C LYS A 67 -5.38 -1.23 1.30
N GLU A 68 -6.69 -1.31 1.51
CA GLU A 68 -7.66 -0.72 0.61
C GLU A 68 -7.47 0.80 0.54
N ALA A 69 -7.62 1.36 -0.67
CA ALA A 69 -7.49 2.80 -0.89
C ALA A 69 -8.77 3.53 -0.47
N GLU A 70 -8.69 4.40 0.52
CA GLU A 70 -9.82 5.28 0.89
C GLU A 70 -10.05 6.37 -0.18
N GLN A 71 -11.06 6.19 -1.03
CA GLN A 71 -11.39 7.14 -2.10
C GLN A 71 -11.90 8.47 -1.53
#